data_AF-A0A7S3BGK0-F1
#
_entry.id   AF-A0A7S3BGK0-F1
#
_cell.length_a   1.000
_cell.length_b   1.000
_cell.length_c   1.000
_cell.angle_alpha   90.00
_cell.angle_beta   90.00
_cell.angle_gamma   90.00
#
_symmetry.space_group_name_H-M   'P 1'
#
loop_
_entity.id
_entity.type
_entity.pdbx_description
1 polymer ?
#
loop_
_entity_poly.entity_id
_entity_poly.type
_entity_poly.pdbx_seq_one_letter_code
_entity_poly.pdbx_strand_id
1 'polypeptide(L)'
;AVGAPGAAGGAPFAPGARVLLCVAREDVHVHVRHVGCVGGKGGFGSLLRASGRKSEVSNKDACRDLGGRRLRHVNAARTLEQWERGREAREAQRRADDAAKRAAKRGARDARREADERAARHELESAARKATSATAAAVSAGMQAALERKRKDS
;
A
#
# COMPACT_ATOMS: atom_id res chain seq x y z
N ALA A 1 -6.70 79.25 64.37
CA ALA A 1 -5.31 79.22 64.86
C ALA A 1 -4.87 77.77 64.92
N VAL A 2 -3.94 77.36 64.06
CA VAL A 2 -2.58 76.86 64.41
C VAL A 2 -2.64 75.72 65.44
N GLY A 3 -2.17 74.50 65.24
CA GLY A 3 -1.22 73.89 64.32
C GLY A 3 -0.58 72.72 65.08
N ALA A 4 -0.51 71.54 64.43
CA ALA A 4 0.45 70.40 64.50
C ALA A 4 1.49 70.24 65.65
N PRO A 5 2.22 69.09 65.79
CA PRO A 5 1.96 67.67 65.46
C PRO A 5 2.48 66.66 66.55
N GLY A 6 2.37 65.35 66.28
CA GLY A 6 3.21 64.28 66.87
C GLY A 6 2.47 62.94 66.99
N ALA A 7 2.33 62.12 65.94
CA ALA A 7 3.31 61.23 65.29
C ALA A 7 3.76 60.01 66.13
N ALA A 8 3.14 58.84 65.86
CA ALA A 8 3.71 57.48 65.72
C ALA A 8 2.52 56.49 65.74
N GLY A 9 2.31 55.53 64.85
CA GLY A 9 3.16 54.86 63.87
C GLY A 9 2.75 53.38 63.89
N GLY A 10 2.28 52.84 62.75
CA GLY A 10 1.92 51.42 62.62
C GLY A 10 0.89 51.17 61.51
N ALA A 11 1.38 50.78 60.34
CA ALA A 11 0.66 50.72 59.05
C ALA A 11 -0.07 49.37 58.79
N PRO A 12 -0.49 49.03 57.55
CA PRO A 12 -1.88 49.03 57.12
C PRO A 12 -2.42 47.61 56.86
N PHE A 13 -3.66 47.30 57.26
CA PHE A 13 -4.36 46.12 56.73
C PHE A 13 -5.32 46.54 55.62
N ALA A 14 -5.03 46.05 54.41
CA ALA A 14 -5.67 46.36 53.13
C ALA A 14 -7.19 46.04 53.10
N PRO A 15 -7.97 46.70 52.22
CA PRO A 15 -9.42 46.61 52.20
C PRO A 15 -9.86 45.30 51.54
N GLY A 16 -10.67 44.51 52.25
CA GLY A 16 -11.31 43.31 51.68
C GLY A 16 -11.46 42.12 52.62
N ALA A 17 -10.85 42.14 53.81
CA ALA A 17 -10.99 41.06 54.77
C ALA A 17 -12.26 41.25 55.63
N ARG A 18 -13.37 40.63 55.23
CA ARG A 18 -14.53 40.43 56.11
C ARG A 18 -14.20 39.34 57.14
N VAL A 19 -13.84 39.75 58.36
CA VAL A 19 -13.76 38.87 59.53
C VAL A 19 -15.20 38.56 59.96
N LEU A 20 -15.62 37.29 59.86
CA LEU A 20 -17.03 36.94 60.10
C LEU A 20 -17.38 36.76 61.59
N LEU A 21 -16.41 36.54 62.48
CA LEU A 21 -16.65 36.58 63.93
C LEU A 21 -15.33 36.58 64.73
N CYS A 22 -15.19 37.51 65.67
CA CYS A 22 -14.23 37.41 66.78
C CYS A 22 -15.04 37.08 68.04
N VAL A 23 -14.91 35.86 68.57
CA VAL A 23 -15.42 35.54 69.90
C VAL A 23 -14.27 35.72 70.89
N ALA A 24 -14.39 36.73 71.74
CA ALA A 24 -13.44 36.97 72.81
C ALA A 24 -13.83 36.15 74.04
N ARG A 25 -12.97 35.20 74.40
CA ARG A 25 -12.72 34.83 75.80
C ARG A 25 -11.21 34.86 76.01
N GLU A 26 -10.83 35.39 77.16
CA GLU A 26 -9.48 35.82 77.51
C GLU A 26 -8.43 34.75 77.12
N ASP A 27 -7.45 35.20 76.32
CA ASP A 27 -6.17 34.55 75.99
C ASP A 27 -6.07 33.48 74.88
N VAL A 28 -6.97 33.42 73.88
CA VAL A 28 -6.64 32.73 72.60
C VAL A 28 -7.24 33.44 71.37
N HIS A 29 -6.39 34.00 70.51
CA HIS A 29 -6.79 34.49 69.19
C HIS A 29 -6.64 33.40 68.13
N VAL A 30 -7.75 32.77 67.73
CA VAL A 30 -7.76 31.79 66.62
C VAL A 30 -8.09 32.51 65.32
N HIS A 31 -7.09 32.69 64.45
CA HIS A 31 -7.27 33.18 63.09
C HIS A 31 -7.54 32.02 62.13
N VAL A 32 -8.81 31.74 61.83
CA VAL A 32 -9.19 30.81 60.77
C VAL A 32 -9.13 31.53 59.42
N ARG A 33 -7.99 31.41 58.73
CA ARG A 33 -7.80 31.97 57.39
C ARG A 33 -8.32 30.98 56.36
N HIS A 34 -9.50 31.24 55.80
CA HIS A 34 -9.96 30.49 54.64
C HIS A 34 -9.12 30.90 53.42
N VAL A 35 -8.01 30.20 53.17
CA VAL A 35 -7.25 30.32 51.92
C VAL A 35 -8.08 29.62 50.85
N GLY A 36 -9.05 30.35 50.28
CA GLY A 36 -9.68 29.93 49.04
C GLY A 36 -8.58 29.87 47.99
N CYS A 37 -8.27 28.68 47.48
CA CYS A 37 -7.36 28.54 46.34
C CYS A 37 -7.93 29.41 45.21
N VAL A 38 -7.26 30.50 44.87
CA VAL A 38 -7.56 31.28 43.66
C VAL A 38 -7.38 30.30 42.49
N GLY A 39 -8.49 30.00 41.82
CA GLY A 39 -8.69 28.94 40.81
C GLY A 39 -7.45 28.21 40.30
N GLY A 40 -7.23 26.97 40.74
CA GLY A 40 -6.10 26.16 40.27
C GLY A 40 -6.38 24.67 40.09
N LYS A 41 -7.61 24.19 40.28
CA LYS A 41 -7.97 22.76 40.07
C LYS A 41 -8.48 22.48 38.65
N GLY A 42 -8.21 23.37 37.70
CA GLY A 42 -8.81 23.37 36.36
C GLY A 42 -8.03 22.63 35.26
N GLY A 43 -6.81 22.15 35.54
CA GLY A 43 -5.91 21.61 34.51
C GLY A 43 -6.42 20.32 33.85
N PHE A 44 -7.14 19.47 34.59
CA PHE A 44 -7.62 18.19 34.08
C PHE A 44 -8.66 18.36 32.97
N GLY A 45 -9.62 19.29 33.15
CA GLY A 45 -10.68 19.53 32.17
C GLY A 45 -10.19 20.21 30.88
N SER A 46 -9.21 21.12 30.96
CA SER A 46 -8.58 21.72 29.79
C SER A 46 -7.69 20.72 29.03
N LEU A 47 -6.98 19.85 29.76
CA LEU A 47 -6.18 18.78 29.17
C LEU A 47 -7.07 17.76 28.44
N LEU A 48 -8.22 17.36 29.03
CA LEU A 48 -9.19 16.49 28.35
C LEU A 48 -9.81 17.13 27.10
N ARG A 49 -10.06 18.45 27.13
CA ARG A 49 -10.53 19.20 25.94
C ARG A 49 -9.46 19.32 24.87
N ALA A 50 -8.20 19.52 25.24
CA ALA A 50 -7.06 19.61 24.33
C ALA A 50 -6.62 18.25 23.77
N SER A 51 -6.71 17.18 24.58
CA SER A 51 -6.47 15.78 24.17
C SER A 51 -7.67 15.12 23.52
N GLY A 52 -8.75 15.86 23.24
CA GLY A 52 -9.93 15.39 22.51
C GLY A 52 -9.66 15.08 21.04
N ARG A 53 -8.58 14.37 20.72
CA ARG A 53 -8.35 13.81 19.39
C ARG A 53 -9.30 12.63 19.26
N LYS A 54 -10.27 12.78 18.36
CA LYS A 54 -11.26 11.76 18.02
C LYS A 54 -10.52 10.55 17.46
N SER A 55 -10.19 9.58 18.30
CA SER A 55 -9.62 8.32 17.86
C SER A 55 -10.68 7.64 17.01
N GLU A 56 -10.49 7.65 15.70
CA GLU A 56 -11.34 6.91 14.79
C GLU A 56 -11.14 5.42 15.10
N VAL A 57 -12.08 4.84 15.86
CA VAL A 57 -12.04 3.43 16.21
C VAL A 57 -12.19 2.64 14.92
N SER A 58 -11.16 1.87 14.56
CA SER A 58 -11.13 1.06 13.34
C SER A 58 -12.22 -0.03 13.32
N ASN A 59 -12.77 -0.37 14.50
CA ASN A 59 -13.84 -1.36 14.66
C ASN A 59 -15.24 -0.72 14.64
N LYS A 60 -15.60 -0.07 13.53
CA LYS A 60 -16.97 0.41 13.27
C LYS A 60 -17.99 -0.73 13.13
N ASP A 61 -17.49 -1.94 12.95
CA ASP A 61 -18.25 -3.16 12.69
C ASP A 61 -19.01 -3.67 13.94
N ALA A 62 -18.58 -3.23 15.14
CA ALA A 62 -19.28 -3.55 16.39
C ALA A 62 -20.62 -2.82 16.56
N CYS A 63 -20.85 -1.74 15.82
CA CYS A 63 -22.06 -0.93 15.91
C CYS A 63 -23.28 -1.67 15.36
N ARG A 64 -24.47 -1.29 15.84
CA ARG A 64 -25.75 -1.78 15.34
C ARG A 64 -26.43 -0.73 14.49
N ASP A 65 -27.20 -1.15 13.48
CA ASP A 65 -28.10 -0.27 12.73
C ASP A 65 -29.36 0.05 13.57
N LEU A 66 -30.16 1.03 13.12
CA LEU A 66 -31.44 1.38 13.76
C LEU A 66 -32.46 0.22 13.74
N GLY A 67 -32.22 -0.82 12.93
CA GLY A 67 -32.99 -2.06 12.90
C GLY A 67 -32.43 -3.17 13.80
N GLY A 68 -31.40 -2.89 14.61
CA GLY A 68 -30.82 -3.85 15.56
C GLY A 68 -29.85 -4.89 14.98
N ARG A 69 -29.51 -4.85 13.68
CA ARG A 69 -28.50 -5.72 13.06
C ARG A 69 -27.10 -5.14 13.26
N ARG A 70 -26.08 -6.00 13.42
CA ARG A 70 -24.68 -5.53 13.47
C ARG A 70 -24.17 -5.17 12.08
N LEU A 71 -23.40 -4.09 11.98
CA LEU A 71 -22.78 -3.64 10.72
C LEU A 71 -21.90 -4.72 10.08
N ARG A 72 -21.31 -5.64 10.85
CA ARG A 72 -20.55 -6.80 10.36
C ARG A 72 -21.28 -7.59 9.29
N HIS A 73 -22.54 -7.93 9.57
CA HIS A 73 -23.32 -8.79 8.70
C HIS A 73 -23.74 -8.06 7.42
N VAL A 74 -24.02 -6.75 7.54
CA VAL A 74 -24.38 -5.89 6.40
C VAL A 74 -23.17 -5.68 5.48
N ASN A 75 -22.00 -5.39 6.06
CA ASN A 75 -20.76 -5.24 5.31
C ASN A 75 -20.32 -6.54 4.65
N ALA A 76 -20.46 -7.69 5.34
CA ALA A 76 -20.17 -8.99 4.77
C ALA A 76 -21.08 -9.30 3.57
N ALA A 77 -22.39 -9.09 3.69
CA ALA A 77 -23.33 -9.27 2.58
C ALA A 77 -23.00 -8.35 1.39
N ARG A 78 -22.70 -7.07 1.65
CA ARG A 78 -22.33 -6.11 0.62
C ARG A 78 -21.01 -6.46 -0.07
N THR A 79 -20.06 -7.04 0.66
CA THR A 79 -18.77 -7.49 0.13
C THR A 79 -18.95 -8.73 -0.74
N LEU A 80 -19.79 -9.68 -0.32
CA LEU A 80 -20.14 -10.85 -1.12
C LEU A 80 -20.83 -10.45 -2.42
N GLU A 81 -21.80 -9.54 -2.35
CA GLU A 81 -22.49 -9.03 -3.55
C GLU A 81 -21.53 -8.32 -4.52
N GLN A 82 -20.61 -7.49 -4.01
CA GLN A 82 -19.57 -6.87 -4.85
C GLN A 82 -18.63 -7.90 -5.44
N TRP A 83 -18.28 -8.94 -4.68
CA TRP A 83 -17.45 -10.02 -5.17
C TRP A 83 -18.17 -10.81 -6.27
N GLU A 84 -19.44 -11.13 -6.12
CA GLU A 84 -20.25 -11.79 -7.14
C GLU A 84 -20.40 -10.94 -8.40
N ARG A 85 -20.71 -9.64 -8.28
CA ARG A 85 -20.77 -8.71 -9.41
C ARG A 85 -19.44 -8.64 -10.17
N GLY A 86 -18.31 -8.72 -9.47
CA GLY A 86 -16.98 -8.76 -10.08
C GLY A 86 -16.55 -10.14 -10.61
N ARG A 87 -17.32 -11.20 -10.38
CA ARG A 87 -16.95 -12.57 -10.76
C ARG A 87 -16.87 -12.73 -12.27
N GLU A 88 -17.88 -12.24 -12.99
CA GLU A 88 -17.93 -12.36 -14.45
C GLU A 88 -16.79 -11.59 -15.13
N ALA A 89 -16.50 -10.37 -14.67
CA ALA A 89 -15.38 -9.58 -15.17
C ALA A 89 -14.03 -10.27 -14.91
N ARG A 90 -13.83 -10.83 -13.71
CA ARG A 90 -12.61 -11.58 -13.37
C ARG A 90 -12.48 -12.88 -14.15
N GLU A 91 -13.59 -13.57 -14.39
CA GLU A 91 -13.60 -14.80 -15.17
C GLU A 91 -13.35 -14.51 -16.66
N ALA A 92 -13.95 -13.46 -17.20
CA ALA A 92 -13.68 -12.98 -18.56
C ALA A 92 -12.20 -12.59 -18.74
N GLN A 93 -11.62 -11.86 -17.79
CA GLN A 93 -10.21 -11.50 -17.81
C GLN A 93 -9.30 -12.75 -17.74
N ARG A 94 -9.59 -13.69 -16.84
CA ARG A 94 -8.84 -14.95 -16.75
C ARG A 94 -8.91 -15.75 -18.05
N ARG A 95 -10.10 -15.86 -18.66
CA ARG A 95 -10.28 -16.53 -19.94
C ARG A 95 -9.50 -15.84 -21.06
N ALA A 96 -9.49 -14.51 -21.08
CA ALA A 96 -8.71 -13.74 -22.05
C ALA A 96 -7.20 -13.96 -21.88
N ASP A 97 -6.70 -13.89 -20.65
CA ASP A 97 -5.28 -14.14 -20.33
C ASP A 97 -4.86 -15.57 -20.68
N ASP A 98 -5.69 -16.56 -20.35
CA ASP A 98 -5.44 -17.96 -20.68
C ASP A 98 -5.48 -18.20 -22.18
N ALA A 99 -6.39 -17.55 -22.91
CA ALA A 99 -6.44 -17.61 -24.37
C ALA A 99 -5.20 -16.98 -24.99
N ALA A 100 -4.76 -15.81 -24.50
CA ALA A 100 -3.55 -15.14 -24.97
C ALA A 100 -2.29 -16.00 -24.71
N LYS A 101 -2.17 -16.58 -23.52
CA LYS A 101 -1.06 -17.51 -23.19
C LYS A 101 -1.07 -18.76 -24.08
N ARG A 102 -2.25 -19.33 -24.34
CA ARG A 102 -2.39 -20.49 -25.23
C ARG A 102 -2.03 -20.12 -26.67
N ALA A 103 -2.47 -18.97 -27.17
CA ALA A 103 -2.13 -18.48 -28.50
C ALA A 103 -0.62 -18.23 -28.63
N ALA A 104 0.01 -17.56 -27.67
CA ALA A 104 1.45 -17.32 -27.65
C ALA A 104 2.26 -18.63 -27.63
N LYS A 105 1.83 -19.61 -26.81
CA LYS A 105 2.48 -20.93 -26.77
C LYS A 105 2.34 -21.70 -28.08
N ARG A 106 1.19 -21.59 -28.77
CA ARG A 106 0.98 -22.18 -30.10
C ARG A 106 1.89 -21.51 -31.12
N GLY A 107 1.87 -20.17 -31.21
CA GLY A 107 2.74 -19.41 -32.11
C GLY A 107 4.23 -19.72 -31.91
N ALA A 108 4.69 -19.86 -30.67
CA ALA A 108 6.08 -20.24 -30.39
C ALA A 108 6.42 -21.68 -30.86
N ARG A 109 5.48 -22.63 -30.72
CA ARG A 109 5.64 -24.00 -31.23
C ARG A 109 5.66 -24.03 -32.75
N ASP A 110 4.76 -23.28 -33.38
CA ASP A 110 4.66 -23.21 -34.84
C ASP A 110 5.91 -22.56 -35.43
N ALA A 111 6.39 -21.45 -34.86
CA ALA A 111 7.64 -20.80 -35.26
C ALA A 111 8.85 -21.74 -35.12
N ARG A 112 8.91 -22.54 -34.04
CA ARG A 112 9.97 -23.55 -33.87
C ARG A 112 9.87 -24.62 -34.95
N ARG A 113 8.67 -25.14 -35.22
CA ARG A 113 8.45 -26.14 -36.27
C ARG A 113 8.88 -25.61 -37.63
N GLU A 114 8.54 -24.37 -37.97
CA GLU A 114 8.97 -23.73 -39.22
C GLU A 114 10.49 -23.52 -39.29
N ALA A 115 11.14 -23.22 -38.16
CA ALA A 115 12.59 -23.10 -38.12
C ALA A 115 13.27 -24.46 -38.33
N ASP A 116 12.76 -25.51 -37.69
CA ASP A 116 13.24 -26.89 -37.86
C ASP A 116 13.04 -27.36 -39.31
N GLU A 117 11.88 -27.09 -39.93
CA GLU A 117 11.61 -27.41 -41.34
C GLU A 117 12.51 -26.63 -42.30
N ARG A 118 12.77 -25.34 -42.03
CA ARG A 118 13.72 -24.54 -42.82
C ARG A 118 15.14 -25.07 -42.73
N ALA A 119 15.59 -25.44 -41.52
CA ALA A 119 16.89 -26.06 -41.32
C ALA A 119 16.99 -27.39 -42.08
N ALA A 120 15.99 -28.26 -41.97
CA ALA A 120 15.95 -29.52 -42.70
C ALA A 120 15.99 -29.33 -44.23
N ARG A 121 15.26 -28.34 -44.76
CA ARG A 121 15.29 -28.02 -46.20
C ARG A 121 16.67 -27.54 -46.65
N HIS A 122 17.31 -26.67 -45.87
CA HIS A 122 18.66 -26.20 -46.17
C HIS A 122 19.68 -27.34 -46.16
N GLU A 123 19.61 -28.24 -45.17
CA GLU A 123 20.47 -29.41 -45.11
C GLU A 123 20.28 -30.32 -46.32
N LEU A 124 19.04 -30.64 -46.69
CA LEU A 124 18.72 -31.42 -47.89
C LEU A 124 19.21 -30.74 -49.17
N GLU A 125 19.04 -29.43 -49.30
CA GLU A 125 19.52 -28.68 -50.45
C GLU A 125 21.05 -28.68 -50.53
N SER A 126 21.73 -28.52 -49.40
CA SER A 126 23.20 -28.56 -49.35
C SER A 126 23.74 -29.95 -49.70
N ALA A 127 23.08 -31.01 -49.23
CA ALA A 127 23.41 -32.39 -49.55
C ALA A 127 23.15 -32.69 -51.04
N ALA A 128 22.03 -32.21 -51.58
CA ALA A 128 21.72 -32.33 -53.00
C ALA A 128 22.75 -31.61 -53.87
N ARG A 129 23.14 -30.38 -53.52
CA ARG A 129 24.21 -29.62 -54.22
C ARG A 129 25.56 -30.34 -54.18
N LYS A 130 25.92 -30.93 -53.03
CA LYS A 130 27.15 -31.74 -52.90
C LYS A 130 27.07 -33.01 -53.76
N ALA A 131 25.93 -33.70 -53.75
CA ALA A 131 25.72 -34.89 -54.57
C ALA A 131 25.77 -34.55 -56.08
N THR A 132 25.11 -33.48 -56.52
CA THR A 132 25.12 -33.07 -57.93
C THR A 132 26.48 -32.60 -58.41
N SER A 133 27.23 -31.86 -57.58
CA SER A 133 28.60 -31.46 -57.93
C SER A 133 29.55 -32.65 -57.96
N ALA A 134 29.44 -33.60 -57.03
CA ALA A 134 30.22 -34.83 -57.04
C ALA A 134 29.93 -35.71 -58.26
N THR A 135 28.65 -35.88 -58.63
CA THR A 135 28.28 -36.62 -59.84
C THR A 135 28.72 -35.90 -61.11
N ALA A 136 28.58 -34.57 -61.19
CA ALA A 136 29.07 -33.78 -62.31
C ALA A 136 30.60 -33.89 -62.46
N ALA A 137 31.35 -33.82 -61.35
CA ALA A 137 32.80 -34.01 -61.34
C ALA A 137 33.17 -35.42 -61.84
N ALA A 138 32.51 -36.47 -61.31
CA ALA A 138 32.76 -37.85 -61.73
C ALA A 138 32.45 -38.09 -63.22
N VAL A 139 31.34 -37.54 -63.73
CA VAL A 139 30.97 -37.65 -65.16
C VAL A 139 31.99 -36.93 -66.03
N SER A 140 32.39 -35.70 -65.67
CA SER A 140 33.38 -34.94 -66.44
C SER A 140 34.74 -35.66 -66.48
N ALA A 141 35.20 -36.20 -65.34
CA ALA A 141 36.42 -37.00 -65.27
C ALA A 141 36.31 -38.28 -66.12
N GLY A 142 35.17 -38.97 -66.08
CA GLY A 142 34.91 -40.15 -66.91
C GLY A 142 34.92 -39.84 -68.40
N MET A 143 34.33 -38.72 -68.82
CA MET A 143 34.35 -38.26 -70.22
C MET A 143 35.76 -37.91 -70.68
N GLN A 144 36.56 -37.23 -69.84
CA GLN A 144 37.96 -36.91 -70.14
C GLN A 144 38.80 -38.18 -70.30
N ALA A 145 38.68 -39.15 -69.38
CA ALA A 145 39.37 -40.43 -69.47
C ALA A 145 38.96 -41.21 -70.74
N ALA A 146 37.69 -41.16 -71.14
CA ALA A 146 37.22 -41.79 -72.38
C ALA A 146 37.83 -41.15 -73.64
N LEU A 147 38.00 -39.82 -73.65
CA LEU A 147 38.68 -39.10 -74.74
C LEU A 147 40.16 -39.44 -74.81
N GLU A 148 40.84 -39.54 -73.68
CA GLU A 148 42.26 -39.94 -73.62
C GLU A 148 42.48 -41.35 -74.14
N ARG A 149 41.58 -42.30 -73.83
CA ARG A 149 41.65 -43.67 -74.39
C ARG A 149 41.54 -43.64 -75.92
N LYS A 150 40.58 -42.91 -76.48
CA LYS A 150 40.44 -42.76 -77.94
C LYS A 150 41.67 -42.15 -78.61
N ARG A 151 42.34 -41.19 -77.95
CA ARG A 151 43.58 -40.57 -78.45
C ARG A 151 44.76 -41.54 -78.52
N LYS A 152 44.79 -42.58 -77.67
CA LYS A 152 45.88 -43.56 -77.62
C LYS A 152 45.70 -44.70 -78.64
N ASP A 153 44.46 -44.96 -79.04
CA ASP A 153 44.10 -45.98 -80.03
C ASP A 153 44.16 -45.48 -81.49
N SER A 154 44.46 -44.18 -81.72
CA SER A 154 44.65 -43.54 -83.04
C SER A 154 46.12 -43.31 -83.33
#